data_AF-A0A371AR65-F1
#
_entry.id   AF-A0A371AR65-F1
#
_cell.length_a   1.000
_cell.length_b   1.000
_cell.length_c   1.000
_cell.angle_alpha   90.00
_cell.angle_beta   90.00
_cell.angle_gamma   90.00
#
_symmetry.space_group_name_H-M   'P 1'
#
loop_
_entity.id
_entity.type
_entity.pdbx_description
1 polymer ?
#
loop_
_entity_poly.entity_id
_entity_poly.type
_entity_poly.pdbx_seq_one_letter_code
_entity_poly.pdbx_strand_id
1 'polypeptide(L)'
;MSIKNGKDYLYLVWKSDSTRRQYIIGQLSKNGQYEFQYCGEVQSAIEAGFTLLIPFPDINTLYSNNVLFPVFSSRLPDRKRKDIVTILKKYDLEKYDAYEFLKKSGARLPIDNLQFIDPILDFNTSFKRRFYMAGVRHYLGCDGEECENTINVTRGDEVFLRKEPYNSFDSHAIQVINENQKLLGYIPRYYSDAFTRIINEGRNISCYVTNVDKNKCCSECITLTVTVN
;
A
#
# COMPACT_ATOMS: atom_id res chain seq x y z
N MET A 1 5.67 -1.62 12.57
CA MET A 1 6.37 -0.39 12.10
C MET A 1 7.24 -0.69 10.88
N SER A 2 7.61 0.32 10.08
CA SER A 2 8.54 0.17 8.94
C SER A 2 10.02 0.21 9.33
N ILE A 3 10.32 0.49 10.60
CA ILE A 3 11.68 0.60 11.11
C ILE A 3 12.16 -0.79 11.55
N LYS A 4 13.36 -1.18 11.12
CA LYS A 4 14.04 -2.39 11.55
C LYS A 4 15.54 -2.12 11.63
N ASN A 5 16.18 -2.50 12.74
CA ASN A 5 17.62 -2.33 12.95
C ASN A 5 18.10 -0.87 12.73
N GLY A 6 17.32 0.13 13.16
CA GLY A 6 17.65 1.55 13.02
C GLY A 6 17.49 2.12 11.59
N LYS A 7 17.08 1.30 10.62
CA LYS A 7 16.76 1.74 9.26
C LYS A 7 15.24 1.82 9.10
N ASP A 8 14.77 2.87 8.43
CA ASP A 8 13.39 2.98 7.98
C ASP A 8 13.26 2.45 6.56
N TYR A 9 12.18 1.74 6.24
CA TYR A 9 11.98 1.07 4.96
C TYR A 9 10.67 1.47 4.30
N LEU A 10 10.67 1.47 2.96
CA LEU A 10 9.48 1.48 2.11
C LEU A 10 9.60 0.35 1.11
N TYR A 11 8.50 -0.35 0.87
CA TYR A 11 8.41 -1.26 -0.27
C TYR A 11 8.03 -0.49 -1.52
N LEU A 12 8.68 -0.80 -2.63
CA LEU A 12 8.23 -0.46 -3.97
C LEU A 12 7.40 -1.63 -4.49
N VAL A 13 6.12 -1.37 -4.75
CA VAL A 13 5.15 -2.34 -5.25
C VAL A 13 4.82 -1.99 -6.69
N TRP A 14 4.89 -3.00 -7.56
CA TRP A 14 4.39 -2.92 -8.93
C TRP A 14 3.08 -3.70 -9.06
N LYS A 15 2.10 -3.12 -9.74
CA LYS A 15 0.85 -3.81 -10.08
C LYS A 15 0.84 -4.20 -11.56
N SER A 16 0.72 -5.49 -11.83
CA SER A 16 0.60 -6.00 -13.20
C SER A 16 -0.67 -5.47 -13.88
N ASP A 17 -0.56 -5.06 -15.14
CA ASP A 17 -1.72 -4.63 -15.93
C ASP A 17 -2.61 -5.81 -16.31
N SER A 18 -2.01 -6.93 -16.69
CA SER A 18 -2.70 -8.14 -17.14
C SER A 18 -3.42 -8.84 -15.99
N THR A 19 -2.72 -9.12 -14.90
CA THR A 19 -3.25 -9.92 -13.78
C THR A 19 -3.84 -9.09 -12.65
N ARG A 20 -3.54 -7.77 -12.63
CA ARG A 20 -3.84 -6.87 -11.50
C ARG A 20 -3.17 -7.28 -10.17
N ARG A 21 -2.33 -8.32 -10.17
CA ARG A 21 -1.54 -8.76 -9.01
C ARG A 21 -0.52 -7.69 -8.63
N GLN A 22 -0.35 -7.51 -7.32
CA GLN A 22 0.65 -6.63 -6.73
C GLN A 22 1.87 -7.44 -6.32
N TYR A 23 3.03 -7.01 -6.77
CA TYR A 23 4.34 -7.61 -6.49
C TYR A 23 5.17 -6.62 -5.69
N ILE A 24 5.73 -7.06 -4.56
CA ILE A 24 6.79 -6.29 -3.90
C ILE A 24 8.05 -6.51 -4.72
N ILE A 25 8.54 -5.47 -5.42
CA ILE A 25 9.66 -5.59 -6.35
C ILE A 25 10.96 -5.02 -5.79
N GLY A 26 10.89 -4.19 -4.75
CA GLY A 26 12.07 -3.58 -4.18
C GLY A 26 11.80 -2.92 -2.85
N GLN A 27 12.88 -2.47 -2.21
CA GLN A 27 12.84 -1.71 -0.98
C GLN A 27 13.72 -0.48 -1.09
N LEU A 28 13.21 0.65 -0.62
CA LEU A 28 13.95 1.87 -0.37
C LEU A 28 14.14 2.00 1.14
N SER A 29 15.36 2.24 1.60
CA SER A 29 15.63 2.51 3.01
C SER A 29 16.36 3.83 3.23
N LYS A 30 16.18 4.41 4.41
CA LYS A 30 16.83 5.67 4.83
C LYS A 30 17.53 5.47 6.17
N ASN A 31 18.85 5.64 6.17
CA ASN A 31 19.68 5.69 7.38
C ASN A 31 20.95 6.51 7.09
N GLY A 32 20.87 7.83 7.25
CA GLY A 32 21.90 8.78 6.80
C GLY A 32 21.92 8.98 5.28
N GLN A 33 21.95 7.89 4.52
CA GLN A 33 21.83 7.84 3.05
C GLN A 33 20.58 7.07 2.61
N TYR A 34 20.26 7.16 1.31
CA TYR A 34 19.21 6.39 0.66
C TYR A 34 19.80 5.14 0.01
N GLU A 35 19.17 4.00 0.26
CA GLU A 35 19.57 2.71 -0.29
C GLU A 35 18.37 2.05 -0.97
N PHE A 36 18.50 1.70 -2.25
CA PHE A 36 17.49 0.94 -2.99
C PHE A 36 18.07 -0.39 -3.45
N GLN A 37 17.29 -1.45 -3.32
CA GLN A 37 17.58 -2.75 -3.92
C GLN A 37 16.27 -3.41 -4.35
N TYR A 38 16.35 -4.25 -5.39
CA TYR A 38 15.25 -5.14 -5.71
C TYR A 38 15.16 -6.24 -4.65
N CYS A 39 13.94 -6.70 -4.36
CA CYS A 39 13.69 -7.73 -3.35
C CYS A 39 12.32 -8.36 -3.55
N GLY A 40 11.95 -9.29 -2.67
CA GLY A 40 10.62 -9.90 -2.66
C GLY A 40 10.37 -10.73 -3.93
N GLU A 41 9.44 -10.27 -4.75
CA GLU A 41 8.91 -10.99 -5.91
C GLU A 41 9.38 -10.40 -7.25
N VAL A 42 10.52 -9.68 -7.27
CA VAL A 42 11.01 -9.02 -8.50
C VAL A 42 11.13 -9.99 -9.68
N GLN A 43 11.59 -11.23 -9.47
CA GLN A 43 11.75 -12.22 -10.53
C GLN A 43 10.39 -12.63 -11.13
N SER A 44 9.42 -12.96 -10.28
CA SER A 44 8.05 -13.26 -10.71
C SER A 44 7.34 -12.05 -11.33
N ALA A 45 7.69 -10.83 -10.90
CA ALA A 45 7.19 -9.62 -11.52
C ALA A 45 7.73 -9.47 -12.96
N ILE A 46 9.03 -9.75 -13.19
CA ILE A 46 9.64 -9.73 -14.52
C ILE A 46 8.96 -10.75 -15.44
N GLU A 47 8.74 -11.98 -14.95
CA GLU A 47 7.98 -13.01 -15.67
C GLU A 47 6.55 -12.56 -16.02
N ALA A 48 5.95 -11.74 -15.15
CA ALA A 48 4.63 -11.15 -15.37
C ALA A 48 4.64 -9.85 -16.22
N GLY A 49 5.81 -9.44 -16.73
CA GLY A 49 5.97 -8.28 -17.63
C GLY A 49 6.51 -6.99 -16.99
N PHE A 50 7.05 -7.04 -15.77
CA PHE A 50 7.75 -5.91 -15.17
C PHE A 50 9.11 -5.68 -15.83
N THR A 51 9.38 -4.45 -16.23
CA THR A 51 10.70 -4.03 -16.70
C THR A 51 11.44 -3.29 -15.59
N LEU A 52 12.71 -3.62 -15.39
CA LEU A 52 13.58 -2.94 -14.41
C LEU A 52 13.59 -1.43 -14.64
N LEU A 53 13.70 -0.69 -13.54
CA LEU A 53 13.85 0.76 -13.59
C LEU A 53 15.19 1.09 -14.26
N ILE A 54 15.17 1.96 -15.27
CA ILE A 54 16.36 2.33 -16.06
C ILE A 54 17.58 2.69 -15.18
N PRO A 55 17.45 3.46 -14.08
CA PRO A 55 18.59 3.78 -13.22
C PRO A 55 19.13 2.61 -12.40
N PHE A 56 18.41 1.50 -12.34
CA PHE A 56 18.71 0.30 -11.54
C PHE A 56 18.63 -0.96 -12.42
N PRO A 57 19.61 -1.18 -13.33
CA PRO A 57 19.54 -2.23 -14.35
C PRO A 57 19.84 -3.65 -13.85
N ASP A 58 20.42 -3.79 -12.66
CA ASP A 58 20.74 -5.09 -12.04
C ASP A 58 19.94 -5.31 -10.75
N ILE A 59 19.30 -6.48 -10.65
CA ILE A 59 18.49 -6.90 -9.50
C ILE A 59 19.32 -7.26 -8.26
N ASN A 60 20.60 -7.60 -8.43
CA ASN A 60 21.47 -8.05 -7.34
C ASN A 60 22.30 -6.91 -6.73
N THR A 61 22.16 -5.70 -7.25
CA THR A 61 22.93 -4.53 -6.81
C THR A 61 22.19 -3.74 -5.74
N LEU A 62 22.93 -3.34 -4.69
CA LEU A 62 22.50 -2.34 -3.71
C LEU A 62 22.91 -0.95 -4.20
N TYR A 63 21.93 -0.15 -4.62
CA TYR A 63 22.16 1.22 -5.07
C TYR A 63 22.10 2.16 -3.87
N SER A 64 23.11 3.01 -3.72
CA SER A 64 23.20 3.96 -2.59
C SER A 64 23.40 5.39 -3.09
N ASN A 65 22.78 6.36 -2.42
CA ASN A 65 22.95 7.78 -2.74
C ASN A 65 22.68 8.65 -1.49
N ASN A 66 23.42 9.75 -1.35
CA ASN A 66 23.22 10.73 -0.27
C ASN A 66 21.92 11.53 -0.42
N VAL A 67 21.38 11.59 -1.65
CA VAL A 67 20.08 12.22 -1.94
C VAL A 67 19.10 11.18 -2.47
N LEU A 68 17.80 11.44 -2.32
CA LEU A 68 16.77 10.57 -2.87
C LEU A 68 16.94 10.45 -4.38
N PHE A 69 16.88 9.22 -4.91
CA PHE A 69 17.06 8.95 -6.33
C PHE A 69 16.07 9.75 -7.18
N PRO A 70 16.52 10.40 -8.28
CA PRO A 70 15.65 11.21 -9.14
C PRO A 70 14.40 10.50 -9.64
N VAL A 71 14.48 9.20 -9.94
CA VAL A 71 13.35 8.34 -10.38
C VAL A 71 12.26 8.17 -9.31
N PHE A 72 12.58 8.42 -8.05
CA PHE A 72 11.63 8.41 -6.94
C PHE A 72 11.20 9.82 -6.57
N SER A 73 12.11 10.80 -6.51
CA SER A 73 11.75 12.18 -6.19
C SER A 73 10.88 12.84 -7.25
N SER A 74 11.03 12.48 -8.53
CA SER A 74 10.22 13.01 -9.63
C SER A 74 8.73 12.63 -9.54
N ARG A 75 8.40 11.65 -8.71
CA ARG A 75 7.00 11.22 -8.45
C ARG A 75 6.29 12.14 -7.45
N LEU A 76 7.04 12.99 -6.76
CA LEU A 76 6.51 13.90 -5.76
C LEU A 76 6.24 15.28 -6.36
N PRO A 77 5.23 16.01 -5.86
CA PRO A 77 5.09 17.43 -6.16
C PRO A 77 6.36 18.21 -5.82
N ASP A 78 6.70 19.18 -6.68
CA ASP A 78 7.86 20.05 -6.48
C ASP A 78 7.72 20.87 -5.19
N ARG A 79 8.81 20.99 -4.43
CA ARG A 79 8.87 21.74 -3.17
C ARG A 79 8.53 23.23 -3.35
N LYS A 80 8.76 23.80 -4.54
CA LYS A 80 8.50 25.20 -4.89
C LYS A 80 7.07 25.45 -5.39
N ARG A 81 6.24 24.42 -5.50
CA ARG A 81 4.85 24.55 -5.95
C ARG A 81 4.08 25.49 -5.00
N LYS A 82 3.29 26.42 -5.56
CA LYS A 82 2.59 27.48 -4.79
C LYS A 82 1.70 26.94 -3.66
N ASP A 83 1.03 25.82 -3.89
CA ASP A 83 0.10 25.17 -2.96
C ASP A 83 0.70 23.94 -2.26
N ILE A 84 2.04 23.81 -2.21
CA ILE A 84 2.71 22.67 -1.57
C ILE A 84 2.27 22.47 -0.12
N VAL A 85 2.05 23.55 0.63
CA VAL A 85 1.60 23.50 2.03
C VAL A 85 0.26 22.80 2.17
N THR A 86 -0.68 23.05 1.26
CA THR A 86 -2.00 22.40 1.24
C THR A 86 -1.89 20.92 0.94
N ILE A 87 -1.00 20.54 0.02
CA ILE A 87 -0.75 19.14 -0.33
C ILE A 87 -0.13 18.40 0.84
N LEU A 88 0.87 18.98 1.51
CA LEU A 88 1.54 18.37 2.66
C LEU A 88 0.53 18.12 3.81
N LYS A 89 -0.38 19.07 4.08
CA LYS A 89 -1.45 18.90 5.08
C LYS A 89 -2.35 17.70 4.81
N LYS A 90 -2.65 17.38 3.54
CA LYS A 90 -3.45 16.19 3.17
C LYS A 90 -2.81 14.88 3.61
N TYR A 91 -1.49 14.85 3.74
CA TYR A 91 -0.72 13.71 4.19
C TYR A 91 -0.18 13.90 5.61
N ASP A 92 -0.72 14.81 6.40
CA ASP A 92 -0.27 15.09 7.77
C ASP A 92 1.24 15.38 7.84
N LEU A 93 1.76 16.20 6.91
CA LEU A 93 3.15 16.65 6.86
C LEU A 93 3.24 18.15 7.15
N GLU A 94 4.03 18.54 8.14
CA GLU A 94 4.25 19.95 8.48
C GLU A 94 5.29 20.62 7.58
N LYS A 95 6.30 19.84 7.17
CA LYS A 95 7.42 20.30 6.34
C LYS A 95 7.63 19.30 5.20
N TYR A 96 8.24 19.79 4.13
CA TYR A 96 8.59 18.95 2.99
C TYR A 96 9.75 18.03 3.38
N ASP A 97 9.46 16.74 3.58
CA ASP A 97 10.43 15.64 3.61
C ASP A 97 10.04 14.64 2.52
N ALA A 98 10.90 14.49 1.52
CA ALA A 98 10.59 13.66 0.37
C ALA A 98 10.35 12.19 0.75
N TYR A 99 11.09 11.65 1.72
CA TYR A 99 10.95 10.27 2.15
C TYR A 99 9.62 10.04 2.87
N GLU A 100 9.28 10.91 3.82
CA GLU A 100 7.99 10.84 4.51
C GLU A 100 6.83 11.09 3.54
N PHE A 101 7.03 11.92 2.51
CA PHE A 101 6.04 12.14 1.48
C PHE A 101 5.84 10.89 0.60
N LEU A 102 6.91 10.20 0.19
CA LEU A 102 6.79 8.88 -0.47
C LEU A 102 5.99 7.91 0.41
N LYS A 103 6.37 7.80 1.69
CA LYS A 103 5.75 6.89 2.67
C LYS A 103 4.25 7.11 2.80
N LYS A 104 3.83 8.36 2.98
CA LYS A 104 2.42 8.69 3.27
C LYS A 104 1.55 8.80 2.03
N SER A 105 2.11 9.21 0.90
CA SER A 105 1.33 9.38 -0.34
C SER A 105 1.31 8.16 -1.24
N GLY A 106 2.30 7.27 -1.10
CA GLY A 106 2.57 6.18 -2.01
C GLY A 106 3.07 6.60 -3.39
N ALA A 107 3.14 7.90 -3.69
CA ALA A 107 3.71 8.50 -4.90
C ALA A 107 3.34 7.78 -6.21
N ARG A 108 2.06 7.41 -6.35
CA ARG A 108 1.50 6.82 -7.57
C ARG A 108 1.49 7.87 -8.68
N LEU A 109 1.79 7.43 -9.91
CA LEU A 109 1.63 8.24 -11.10
C LEU A 109 0.54 7.63 -12.01
N PRO A 110 -0.18 8.45 -12.80
CA PRO A 110 -1.13 7.92 -13.79
C PRO A 110 -0.47 7.16 -14.95
N ILE A 111 0.84 7.35 -15.14
CA ILE A 111 1.60 6.83 -16.29
C ILE A 111 2.32 5.50 -15.99
N ASP A 112 2.26 5.01 -14.75
CA ASP A 112 2.82 3.71 -14.38
C ASP A 112 1.99 3.03 -13.28
N ASN A 113 2.41 1.82 -12.90
CA ASN A 113 1.74 1.00 -11.90
C ASN A 113 2.58 0.83 -10.63
N LEU A 114 3.39 1.82 -10.28
CA LEU A 114 4.27 1.77 -9.12
C LEU A 114 3.67 2.50 -7.93
N GLN A 115 3.92 1.97 -6.74
CA GLN A 115 3.51 2.55 -5.48
C GLN A 115 4.51 2.27 -4.37
N PHE A 116 4.77 3.28 -3.53
CA PHE A 116 5.47 3.11 -2.26
C PHE A 116 4.51 2.71 -1.14
N ILE A 117 4.92 1.72 -0.34
CA ILE A 117 4.15 1.19 0.79
C ILE A 117 5.00 1.28 2.07
N ASP A 118 4.39 1.74 3.17
CA ASP A 118 4.94 1.67 4.54
C ASP A 118 4.77 0.23 5.09
N PRO A 119 5.82 -0.60 5.07
CA PRO A 119 5.69 -2.01 5.44
C PRO A 119 5.42 -2.20 6.95
N ILE A 120 4.79 -3.32 7.28
CA ILE A 120 4.67 -3.80 8.66
C ILE A 120 5.80 -4.82 8.87
N LEU A 121 6.94 -4.36 9.41
CA LEU A 121 8.12 -5.18 9.67
C LEU A 121 8.25 -5.63 11.13
N ASP A 122 7.73 -4.81 12.04
CA ASP A 122 7.60 -5.13 13.47
C ASP A 122 6.14 -5.41 13.80
N PHE A 123 5.89 -6.64 14.24
CA PHE A 123 4.59 -7.18 14.63
C PHE A 123 4.37 -7.11 16.14
N ASN A 124 5.40 -6.91 16.95
CA ASN A 124 5.31 -7.01 18.41
C ASN A 124 4.70 -5.76 19.04
N THR A 125 4.91 -4.60 18.42
CA THR A 125 4.38 -3.32 18.90
C THR A 125 2.99 -3.04 18.36
N SER A 126 2.17 -2.31 19.13
CA SER A 126 0.93 -1.76 18.62
C SER A 126 1.19 -0.79 17.47
N PHE A 127 0.28 -0.76 16.49
CA PHE A 127 0.40 0.15 15.37
C PHE A 127 -0.97 0.50 14.76
N LYS A 128 -0.96 1.61 14.01
CA LYS A 128 -2.08 2.05 13.18
C LYS A 128 -1.65 2.13 11.72
N ARG A 129 -2.48 1.65 10.81
CA ARG A 129 -2.25 1.73 9.36
C ARG A 129 -3.51 2.18 8.64
N ARG A 130 -3.31 3.05 7.65
CA ARG A 130 -4.36 3.51 6.74
C ARG A 130 -4.01 3.10 5.32
N PHE A 131 -4.93 2.46 4.62
CA PHE A 131 -4.73 2.02 3.24
C PHE A 131 -6.07 1.82 2.52
N TYR A 132 -6.01 1.76 1.20
CA TYR A 132 -7.19 1.50 0.38
C TYR A 132 -7.57 0.02 0.44
N MET A 133 -8.87 -0.27 0.56
CA MET A 133 -9.40 -1.62 0.44
C MET A 133 -9.16 -2.14 -0.99
N ALA A 134 -8.71 -3.39 -1.11
CA ALA A 134 -8.52 -4.04 -2.40
C ALA A 134 -9.82 -4.72 -2.87
N GLY A 135 -9.97 -4.86 -4.20
CA GLY A 135 -11.05 -5.65 -4.79
C GLY A 135 -12.45 -5.03 -4.78
N VAL A 136 -12.62 -3.80 -4.29
CA VAL A 136 -13.93 -3.13 -4.09
C VAL A 136 -14.89 -3.29 -5.28
N ARG A 137 -14.38 -3.11 -6.50
CA ARG A 137 -15.16 -3.20 -7.75
C ARG A 137 -15.91 -4.53 -7.93
N HIS A 138 -15.39 -5.62 -7.38
CA HIS A 138 -15.94 -6.97 -7.58
C HIS A 138 -16.97 -7.38 -6.52
N TYR A 139 -17.01 -6.67 -5.39
CA TYR A 139 -17.76 -7.14 -4.22
C TYR A 139 -18.83 -6.15 -3.75
N LEU A 140 -18.71 -4.86 -4.11
CA LEU A 140 -19.73 -3.87 -3.76
C LEU A 140 -20.86 -3.75 -4.79
N GLY A 141 -20.79 -4.48 -5.90
CA GLY A 141 -21.83 -4.46 -6.94
C GLY A 141 -21.81 -3.21 -7.82
N CYS A 142 -20.66 -2.53 -7.95
CA CYS A 142 -20.50 -1.48 -8.96
C CYS A 142 -19.90 -1.99 -10.27
N ASP A 143 -19.20 -3.12 -10.25
CA ASP A 143 -18.35 -3.63 -11.35
C ASP A 143 -17.34 -2.60 -11.92
N GLY A 144 -17.13 -1.49 -11.21
CA GLY A 144 -16.28 -0.38 -11.63
C GLY A 144 -17.01 0.77 -12.32
N GLU A 145 -18.30 0.64 -12.60
CA GLU A 145 -19.09 1.58 -13.41
C GLU A 145 -20.29 2.16 -12.63
N GLU A 146 -20.98 1.34 -11.83
CA GLU A 146 -22.20 1.73 -11.11
C GLU A 146 -21.97 2.00 -9.62
N CYS A 147 -21.11 2.97 -9.30
CA CYS A 147 -20.71 3.24 -7.91
C CYS A 147 -21.86 3.71 -7.00
N GLU A 148 -22.94 4.26 -7.57
CA GLU A 148 -24.10 4.79 -6.86
C GLU A 148 -24.99 3.68 -6.27
N ASN A 149 -25.13 2.54 -6.95
CA ASN A 149 -26.03 1.42 -6.57
C ASN A 149 -25.37 0.34 -5.69
N THR A 150 -24.23 0.67 -5.09
CA THR A 150 -23.42 -0.29 -4.33
C THR A 150 -23.97 -0.60 -2.95
N ILE A 151 -23.50 -1.70 -2.36
CA ILE A 151 -23.63 -1.96 -0.92
C ILE A 151 -23.27 -0.69 -0.15
N ASN A 152 -24.17 -0.25 0.74
CA ASN A 152 -23.91 0.91 1.59
C ASN A 152 -22.75 0.59 2.53
N VAL A 153 -21.60 1.15 2.22
CA VAL A 153 -20.43 1.25 3.09
C VAL A 153 -20.30 2.72 3.46
N THR A 154 -20.34 3.04 4.74
CA THR A 154 -20.29 4.40 5.25
C THR A 154 -19.05 4.66 6.07
N ARG A 155 -18.67 5.94 6.18
CA ARG A 155 -17.56 6.33 7.04
C ARG A 155 -17.96 6.07 8.50
N GLY A 156 -17.11 5.34 9.20
CA GLY A 156 -17.32 4.95 10.60
C GLY A 156 -17.67 3.47 10.76
N ASP A 157 -18.10 2.80 9.69
CA ASP A 157 -18.45 1.37 9.74
C ASP A 157 -17.28 0.55 10.28
N GLU A 158 -17.58 -0.31 11.26
CA GLU A 158 -16.67 -1.36 11.69
C GLU A 158 -16.70 -2.50 10.66
N VAL A 159 -15.51 -3.01 10.35
CA VAL A 159 -15.34 -4.15 9.45
C VAL A 159 -14.40 -5.16 10.08
N PHE A 160 -14.60 -6.43 9.75
CA PHE A 160 -13.89 -7.55 10.34
C PHE A 160 -12.98 -8.22 9.32
N LEU A 161 -11.89 -8.80 9.82
CA LEU A 161 -10.87 -9.45 9.01
C LEU A 161 -11.02 -10.97 9.10
N ARG A 162 -11.08 -11.65 7.96
CA ARG A 162 -11.21 -13.12 7.90
C ARG A 162 -10.19 -13.70 6.93
N LYS A 163 -9.42 -14.70 7.38
CA LYS A 163 -8.48 -15.42 6.52
C LYS A 163 -9.23 -16.25 5.46
N GLU A 164 -8.67 -16.30 4.25
CA GLU A 164 -9.12 -17.18 3.17
C GLU A 164 -7.92 -18.02 2.68
N PRO A 165 -7.49 -19.04 3.45
CA PRO A 165 -6.23 -19.76 3.21
C PRO A 165 -6.22 -20.60 1.92
N TYR A 166 -7.40 -20.87 1.34
CA TYR A 166 -7.55 -21.67 0.11
C TYR A 166 -7.78 -20.80 -1.14
N ASN A 167 -7.50 -19.50 -1.06
CA ASN A 167 -7.58 -18.61 -2.22
C ASN A 167 -6.52 -19.00 -3.25
N SER A 168 -6.94 -19.19 -4.52
CA SER A 168 -6.07 -19.64 -5.60
C SER A 168 -5.05 -18.61 -6.08
N PHE A 169 -5.19 -17.34 -5.69
CA PHE A 169 -4.34 -16.22 -6.11
C PHE A 169 -3.37 -15.77 -5.01
N ASP A 170 -3.78 -15.87 -3.74
CA ASP A 170 -2.97 -15.50 -2.57
C ASP A 170 -3.36 -16.35 -1.35
N SER A 171 -2.50 -17.29 -0.94
CA SER A 171 -2.73 -18.13 0.24
C SER A 171 -2.81 -17.35 1.57
N HIS A 172 -2.40 -16.08 1.58
CA HIS A 172 -2.51 -15.18 2.73
C HIS A 172 -3.69 -14.22 2.62
N ALA A 173 -4.60 -14.39 1.65
CA ALA A 173 -5.72 -13.48 1.42
C ALA A 173 -6.53 -13.24 2.70
N ILE A 174 -6.73 -11.96 3.04
CA ILE A 174 -7.54 -11.52 4.16
C ILE A 174 -8.75 -10.75 3.63
N GLN A 175 -9.92 -11.35 3.80
CA GLN A 175 -11.21 -10.75 3.50
C GLN A 175 -11.52 -9.63 4.48
N VAL A 176 -12.15 -8.57 3.96
CA VAL A 176 -12.77 -7.50 4.73
C VAL A 176 -14.27 -7.69 4.62
N ILE A 177 -14.93 -7.98 5.73
CA ILE A 177 -16.36 -8.30 5.80
C ILE A 177 -17.08 -7.34 6.75
N ASN A 178 -18.37 -7.10 6.53
CA ASN A 178 -19.19 -6.33 7.46
C ASN A 178 -19.77 -7.20 8.59
N GLU A 179 -20.54 -6.58 9.49
CA GLU A 179 -21.28 -7.24 10.57
C GLU A 179 -22.16 -8.42 10.10
N ASN A 180 -22.73 -8.30 8.88
CA ASN A 180 -23.59 -9.30 8.26
C ASN A 180 -22.78 -10.39 7.51
N GLN A 181 -21.48 -10.51 7.76
CA GLN A 181 -20.56 -11.45 7.11
C GLN A 181 -20.44 -11.28 5.58
N LYS A 182 -20.91 -10.16 5.03
CA LYS A 182 -20.84 -9.86 3.60
C LYS A 182 -19.44 -9.38 3.25
N LEU A 183 -18.85 -9.99 2.21
CA LEU A 183 -17.55 -9.61 1.68
C LEU A 183 -17.63 -8.23 1.03
N LEU A 184 -16.77 -7.30 1.47
CA LEU A 184 -16.66 -5.95 0.92
C LEU A 184 -15.40 -5.78 0.05
N GLY A 185 -14.38 -6.58 0.31
CA GLY A 185 -13.09 -6.52 -0.36
C GLY A 185 -12.02 -7.27 0.40
N TYR A 186 -10.76 -6.90 0.18
CA TYR A 186 -9.60 -7.55 0.78
C TYR A 186 -8.63 -6.53 1.36
N ILE A 187 -7.84 -6.98 2.33
CA ILE A 187 -6.58 -6.31 2.67
C ILE A 187 -5.66 -6.39 1.44
N PRO A 188 -4.97 -5.30 1.06
CA PRO A 188 -4.01 -5.34 -0.04
C PRO A 188 -2.96 -6.42 0.14
N ARG A 189 -2.59 -7.07 -0.97
CA ARG A 189 -1.69 -8.24 -0.95
C ARG A 189 -0.34 -7.95 -0.29
N TYR A 190 0.19 -6.74 -0.42
CA TYR A 190 1.45 -6.36 0.23
C TYR A 190 1.38 -6.34 1.77
N TYR A 191 0.19 -6.44 2.37
CA TYR A 191 0.00 -6.62 3.81
C TYR A 191 -0.61 -7.97 4.19
N SER A 192 -0.96 -8.84 3.24
CA SER A 192 -1.73 -10.06 3.53
C SER A 192 -0.97 -11.05 4.42
N ASP A 193 0.32 -11.27 4.15
CA ASP A 193 1.20 -12.08 5.02
C ASP A 193 1.32 -11.47 6.43
N ALA A 194 1.56 -10.16 6.51
CA ALA A 194 1.65 -9.44 7.79
C ALA A 194 0.39 -9.63 8.65
N PHE A 195 -0.80 -9.42 8.08
CA PHE A 195 -2.05 -9.63 8.80
C PHE A 195 -2.34 -11.11 9.10
N THR A 196 -1.92 -12.04 8.24
CA THR A 196 -2.03 -13.47 8.54
C THR A 196 -1.28 -13.83 9.82
N ARG A 197 -0.06 -13.31 9.99
CA ARG A 197 0.74 -13.53 11.22
C ARG A 197 0.08 -12.91 12.44
N ILE A 198 -0.35 -11.65 12.35
CA ILE A 198 -1.02 -10.92 13.43
C ILE A 198 -2.29 -11.66 13.90
N ILE A 199 -3.10 -12.18 12.95
CA ILE A 199 -4.29 -12.96 13.26
C ILE A 199 -3.92 -14.28 13.94
N ASN A 200 -2.88 -14.98 13.47
CA ASN A 200 -2.43 -16.24 14.06
C ASN A 200 -1.90 -16.08 15.49
N GLU A 201 -1.29 -14.93 15.79
CA GLU A 201 -0.81 -14.58 17.13
C GLU A 201 -1.96 -14.19 18.08
N GLY A 202 -3.20 -14.08 17.59
CA GLY A 202 -4.36 -13.73 18.41
C GLY A 202 -4.35 -12.27 18.89
N ARG A 203 -3.65 -11.38 18.17
CA ARG A 203 -3.60 -9.95 18.50
C ARG A 203 -4.97 -9.31 18.37
N ASN A 204 -5.21 -8.26 19.16
CA ASN A 204 -6.45 -7.51 19.08
C ASN A 204 -6.39 -6.57 17.86
N ILE A 205 -7.31 -6.75 16.92
CA ILE A 205 -7.40 -5.95 15.69
C ILE A 205 -8.75 -5.24 15.66
N SER A 206 -8.73 -3.93 15.46
CA SER A 206 -9.92 -3.15 15.10
C SER A 206 -9.73 -2.51 13.74
N CYS A 207 -10.76 -2.54 12.90
CA CYS A 207 -10.71 -2.01 11.55
C CYS A 207 -11.98 -1.22 11.24
N TYR A 208 -11.80 0.00 10.73
CA TYR A 208 -12.90 0.90 10.41
C TYR A 208 -12.76 1.51 9.03
N VAL A 209 -13.89 1.74 8.37
CA VAL A 209 -13.98 2.56 7.17
C VAL A 209 -13.78 4.03 7.55
N THR A 210 -12.71 4.64 7.05
CA THR A 210 -12.36 6.02 7.41
C THR A 210 -12.65 7.04 6.33
N ASN A 211 -12.75 6.60 5.09
CA ASN A 211 -13.19 7.46 3.99
C ASN A 211 -13.87 6.63 2.92
N VAL A 212 -14.95 7.18 2.36
CA VAL A 212 -15.65 6.65 1.19
C VAL A 212 -15.76 7.81 0.19
N ASP A 213 -15.09 7.67 -0.95
CA ASP A 213 -15.05 8.65 -2.03
C ASP A 213 -15.36 7.95 -3.35
N LYS A 214 -16.66 7.88 -3.67
CA LYS A 214 -17.17 7.19 -4.86
C LYS A 214 -16.82 7.90 -6.17
N ASN A 215 -16.32 9.15 -6.11
CA ASN A 215 -15.88 9.91 -7.30
C ASN A 215 -14.47 9.51 -7.76
N LYS A 216 -13.74 8.72 -6.96
CA LYS A 216 -12.43 8.20 -7.32
C LYS A 216 -12.50 6.86 -8.02
N CYS A 217 -11.40 6.48 -8.66
CA CYS A 217 -11.24 5.13 -9.18
C CYS A 217 -11.45 4.09 -8.08
N CYS A 218 -12.01 2.93 -8.42
CA CYS A 218 -12.38 1.89 -7.45
C CYS A 218 -11.22 1.34 -6.60
N SER A 219 -9.96 1.60 -6.97
CA SER A 219 -8.78 1.25 -6.15
C SER A 219 -8.44 2.27 -5.06
N GLU A 220 -9.19 3.38 -5.00
CA GLU A 220 -8.98 4.49 -4.06
C GLU A 220 -10.27 5.00 -3.43
N CYS A 221 -11.41 4.36 -3.70
CA CYS A 221 -12.71 4.82 -3.24
C CYS A 221 -12.98 4.53 -1.77
N ILE A 222 -12.41 3.46 -1.19
CA ILE A 222 -12.62 3.09 0.22
C ILE A 222 -11.30 2.99 0.95
N THR A 223 -11.18 3.74 2.03
CA THR A 223 -10.00 3.75 2.90
C THR A 223 -10.31 3.10 4.24
N LEU A 224 -9.53 2.09 4.59
CA LEU A 224 -9.58 1.43 5.88
C LEU A 224 -8.53 2.03 6.80
N THR A 225 -8.84 2.07 8.09
CA THR A 225 -7.86 2.26 9.14
C THR A 225 -7.91 1.07 10.08
N VAL A 226 -6.78 0.38 10.19
CA VAL A 226 -6.59 -0.77 11.08
C VAL A 226 -5.72 -0.35 12.25
N THR A 227 -6.12 -0.74 13.45
CA THR A 227 -5.34 -0.64 14.68
C THR A 227 -5.09 -2.04 15.21
N VAL A 228 -3.83 -2.35 15.51
CA VAL A 228 -3.41 -3.60 16.12
C VAL A 228 -2.82 -3.26 17.48
N ASN A 229 -3.33 -3.90 18.54
CA ASN A 229 -2.89 -3.72 19.92
C ASN A 229 -2.15 -4.95 20.42
#